data_AF-A0A550CFK4-F1
#
_entry.id   AF-A0A550CFK4-F1
#
_cell.length_a   1.000
_cell.length_b   1.000
_cell.length_c   1.000
_cell.angle_alpha   90.00
_cell.angle_beta   90.00
_cell.angle_gamma   90.00
#
_symmetry.space_group_name_H-M   'P 1'
#
loop_
_entity.id
_entity.type
_entity.pdbx_description
1 polymer ?
#
loop_
_entity_poly.entity_id
_entity_poly.type
_entity_poly.pdbx_seq_one_letter_code
_entity_poly.pdbx_strand_id
1 'polypeptide(L)'
;MSATAAATKISKYEKDFVTFLNGYDVPLPAKLFQHRRFKELLARLQPSRIPKHPLDERDARVITEALQAWRMYCHLSLAAVQSDKNFLDTFLSYFADAWQWMLFLLPGEGNVKDLLGTEFETPDFPLQSDGTVAVTVYMRYRLVMTTVSELLFIPAASATCFAQPRFGEVLLSVLTYDWDRPSNAFYTIPVHNLMRFFNSGLEGSNRELSQRLLDSVVAHEERHPGALFRVIFLRVQWLFDAPEDYKSYSPSYGGAVLYLLSSQLHRTMREGFRRAGGVTVLVQLLLRAVPDRKLSSEQMEDLFMERIATRLAMSLLDTLFGTREKDEEVVEAIQAGLLVFMDRLLRFVPATGDGNEWRRTAGTWLLDVMMPAMAWVDVLRAFKKQVGLHGQLVDPASRSLRQKWQAWDTVTARYVMLAPRYAQFVADLRPLQTRGCHNPECLRASSPSTYTKAKTRICICATAFYCSTDCQRTHWRLGGHRESCSREANSMMVYRPLAEPSGARMTPQLGYIDHHFLKACALKEVALAVVRGTRVDGRSVLVDFVARSSDGSLKMTAAVVRDPYGPVGPDSTRVYVRVCFGTITDVDVGVVRTMSVRALTLLAEEHRVASG
;
A
#
# COMPACT_ATOMS: atom_id res chain seq x y z
N MET A 1 17.99 -27.09 16.01
CA MET A 1 18.62 -26.21 17.01
C MET A 1 17.79 -26.30 18.28
N SER A 2 18.33 -26.97 19.31
CA SER A 2 17.74 -27.03 20.64
C SER A 2 17.95 -25.67 21.30
N ALA A 3 16.99 -24.76 21.14
CA ALA A 3 16.88 -23.62 22.03
C ALA A 3 16.61 -24.20 23.41
N THR A 4 17.50 -23.94 24.35
CA THR A 4 17.26 -24.13 25.79
C THR A 4 15.91 -23.52 26.13
N ALA A 5 14.89 -24.38 26.24
CA ALA A 5 13.56 -24.00 26.66
C ALA A 5 13.70 -23.41 28.06
N ALA A 6 13.60 -22.09 28.16
CA ALA A 6 13.34 -21.45 29.44
C ALA A 6 12.12 -22.18 30.01
N ALA A 7 12.29 -22.82 31.18
CA ALA A 7 11.23 -23.60 31.79
C ALA A 7 9.97 -22.75 31.85
N THR A 8 8.96 -23.14 31.08
CA THR A 8 7.72 -22.39 30.89
C THR A 8 7.05 -22.24 32.25
N LYS A 9 6.94 -21.01 32.76
CA LYS A 9 6.42 -20.74 34.11
C LYS A 9 4.90 -20.68 34.07
N ILE A 10 4.26 -21.82 33.80
CA ILE A 10 2.81 -21.96 34.01
C ILE A 10 2.51 -21.98 35.51
N SER A 11 1.38 -21.39 35.90
CA SER A 11 0.95 -21.43 37.30
C SER A 11 0.66 -22.88 37.72
N LYS A 12 0.76 -23.16 39.03
CA LYS A 12 0.39 -24.47 39.58
C LYS A 12 -1.06 -24.83 39.21
N TYR A 13 -1.96 -23.84 39.25
CA TYR A 13 -3.37 -24.00 38.91
C TYR A 13 -3.56 -24.49 37.46
N GLU A 14 -2.89 -23.84 36.50
CA GLU A 14 -2.93 -24.24 35.08
C GLU A 14 -2.35 -25.64 34.86
N LYS A 15 -1.18 -25.91 35.46
CA LYS A 15 -0.52 -27.22 35.37
C LYS A 15 -1.42 -28.34 35.89
N ASP A 16 -2.03 -28.12 37.05
CA ASP A 16 -2.93 -29.09 37.67
C ASP A 16 -4.15 -29.32 36.76
N PHE A 17 -4.75 -28.26 36.21
CA PHE A 17 -5.91 -28.39 35.33
C PHE A 17 -5.61 -29.12 34.03
N VAL A 18 -4.51 -28.78 33.34
CA VAL A 18 -4.08 -29.47 32.11
C VAL A 18 -3.82 -30.95 32.41
N THR A 19 -3.14 -31.27 33.51
CA THR A 19 -2.90 -32.65 33.94
C THR A 19 -4.21 -33.41 34.18
N PHE A 20 -5.21 -32.74 34.76
CA PHE A 20 -6.52 -33.33 34.97
C PHE A 20 -7.28 -33.57 33.67
N LEU A 21 -7.27 -32.61 32.74
CA LEU A 21 -7.90 -32.79 31.43
C LEU A 21 -7.26 -33.91 30.61
N ASN A 22 -5.94 -34.05 30.66
CA ASN A 22 -5.21 -35.13 29.99
C ASN A 22 -5.58 -36.54 30.51
N GLY A 23 -6.26 -36.64 31.66
CA GLY A 23 -6.79 -37.90 32.18
C GLY A 23 -8.14 -38.32 31.60
N TYR A 24 -8.73 -37.54 30.68
CA TYR A 24 -10.00 -37.85 30.02
C TYR A 24 -9.80 -38.02 28.52
N ASP A 25 -10.42 -39.05 27.97
CA ASP A 25 -10.55 -39.22 26.53
C ASP A 25 -11.62 -38.27 25.97
N VAL A 26 -11.39 -37.81 24.75
CA VAL A 26 -12.39 -37.06 23.96
C VAL A 26 -13.35 -38.07 23.31
N PRO A 27 -14.68 -37.85 23.29
CA PRO A 27 -15.41 -36.62 23.67
C PRO A 27 -15.53 -36.40 25.19
N LEU A 28 -15.37 -35.15 25.63
CA LEU A 28 -15.54 -34.80 27.04
C LEU A 28 -17.02 -34.81 27.45
N PRO A 29 -17.39 -35.40 28.60
CA PRO A 29 -18.78 -35.47 29.03
C PRO A 29 -19.21 -34.22 29.83
N ALA A 30 -20.45 -33.75 29.63
CA ALA A 30 -21.00 -32.56 30.32
C ALA A 30 -20.91 -32.61 31.87
N LYS A 31 -20.89 -33.80 32.47
CA LYS A 31 -20.72 -33.98 33.92
C LYS A 31 -19.41 -33.38 34.46
N LEU A 32 -18.40 -33.14 33.63
CA LEU A 32 -17.16 -32.47 34.03
C LEU A 32 -17.40 -31.07 34.58
N PHE A 33 -18.45 -30.36 34.12
CA PHE A 33 -18.84 -29.06 34.66
C PHE A 33 -19.30 -29.12 36.13
N GLN A 34 -19.62 -30.31 36.64
CA GLN A 34 -19.94 -30.51 38.05
C GLN A 34 -18.68 -30.69 38.92
N HIS A 35 -17.54 -31.00 38.30
CA HIS A 35 -16.27 -31.21 38.98
C HIS A 35 -15.74 -29.89 39.56
N ARG A 36 -15.12 -29.97 40.75
CA ARG A 36 -14.62 -28.80 41.49
C ARG A 36 -13.73 -27.89 40.65
N ARG A 37 -12.84 -28.47 39.83
CA ARG A 37 -11.89 -27.70 39.01
C ARG A 37 -12.57 -26.87 37.91
N PHE A 38 -13.62 -27.39 37.28
CA PHE A 38 -14.42 -26.64 36.31
C PHE A 38 -15.23 -25.55 37.00
N LYS A 39 -15.86 -25.85 38.15
CA LYS A 39 -16.56 -24.84 38.95
C LYS A 39 -15.64 -23.70 39.37
N GLU A 40 -14.41 -24.00 39.79
CA GLU A 40 -13.42 -22.99 40.15
C GLU A 40 -12.99 -22.15 38.95
N LEU A 41 -12.73 -22.78 37.79
CA LEU A 41 -12.42 -22.07 36.55
C LEU A 41 -13.52 -21.08 36.18
N LEU A 42 -14.78 -21.52 36.21
CA LEU A 42 -15.92 -20.70 35.84
C LEU A 42 -16.20 -19.61 36.88
N ALA A 43 -16.01 -19.91 38.17
CA ALA A 43 -16.12 -18.92 39.24
C ALA A 43 -15.09 -17.79 39.09
N ARG A 44 -13.89 -18.07 38.58
CA ARG A 44 -12.87 -17.04 38.26
C ARG A 44 -13.26 -16.14 37.08
N LEU A 45 -14.11 -16.64 36.18
CA LEU A 45 -14.60 -15.92 35.00
C LEU A 45 -15.98 -15.27 35.21
N GLN A 46 -16.55 -15.31 36.41
CA GLN A 46 -17.82 -14.64 36.67
C GLN A 46 -17.69 -13.11 36.50
N PRO A 47 -18.62 -12.43 35.79
CA PRO A 47 -18.56 -10.99 35.59
C PRO A 47 -18.58 -10.16 36.87
N SER A 48 -19.20 -10.67 37.94
CA SER A 48 -19.23 -10.04 39.26
C SER A 48 -17.85 -9.87 39.88
N ARG A 49 -16.83 -10.56 39.35
CA ARG A 49 -15.43 -10.43 39.76
C ARG A 49 -14.65 -9.38 38.99
N ILE A 50 -15.19 -8.80 37.91
CA ILE A 50 -14.49 -7.78 37.14
C ILE A 50 -14.26 -6.56 38.05
N PRO A 51 -13.00 -6.15 38.29
CA PRO A 51 -12.71 -5.06 39.22
C PRO A 51 -13.15 -3.71 38.65
N LYS A 52 -13.32 -2.74 39.54
CA LYS A 52 -13.64 -1.35 39.19
C LYS A 52 -12.44 -0.47 39.51
N HIS A 53 -12.21 0.58 38.71
CA HIS A 53 -11.14 1.53 38.98
C HIS A 53 -11.42 2.42 40.19
N PRO A 54 -10.38 2.86 40.93
CA PRO A 54 -8.96 2.50 40.76
C PRO A 54 -8.66 1.06 41.23
N LEU A 55 -7.67 0.41 40.60
CA LEU A 55 -7.28 -0.97 40.94
C LEU A 55 -6.42 -1.02 42.21
N ASP A 56 -6.63 -2.05 43.03
CA ASP A 56 -5.78 -2.39 44.17
C ASP A 56 -5.03 -3.73 44.01
N GLU A 57 -4.27 -4.14 45.03
CA GLU A 57 -3.53 -5.41 45.00
C GLU A 57 -4.44 -6.64 44.91
N ARG A 58 -5.65 -6.56 45.47
CA ARG A 58 -6.64 -7.63 45.37
C ARG A 58 -7.16 -7.70 43.95
N ASP A 59 -7.44 -6.59 43.30
CA ASP A 59 -7.88 -6.54 41.91
C ASP A 59 -6.81 -7.09 40.96
N ALA A 60 -5.54 -6.79 41.19
CA ALA A 60 -4.42 -7.38 40.44
C ALA A 60 -4.37 -8.91 40.55
N ARG A 61 -4.62 -9.45 41.75
CA ARG A 61 -4.77 -10.90 41.96
C ARG A 61 -5.99 -11.46 41.23
N VAL A 62 -7.12 -10.75 41.24
CA VAL A 62 -8.33 -11.17 40.52
C VAL A 62 -8.10 -11.21 39.01
N ILE A 63 -7.44 -10.20 38.43
CA ILE A 63 -7.05 -10.17 37.02
C ILE A 63 -6.11 -11.34 36.68
N THR A 64 -5.14 -11.61 37.56
CA THR A 64 -4.23 -12.77 37.43
C THR A 64 -5.00 -14.08 37.39
N GLU A 65 -5.91 -14.31 38.35
CA GLU A 65 -6.73 -15.53 38.41
C GLU A 65 -7.64 -15.67 37.19
N ALA A 66 -8.23 -14.56 36.70
CA ALA A 66 -9.09 -14.55 35.52
C ALA A 66 -8.28 -14.88 34.25
N LEU A 67 -7.08 -14.34 34.09
CA LEU A 67 -6.20 -14.67 32.96
C LEU A 67 -5.78 -16.15 32.97
N GLN A 68 -5.41 -16.70 34.13
CA GLN A 68 -5.13 -18.13 34.28
C GLN A 68 -6.35 -18.99 33.93
N ALA A 69 -7.54 -18.63 34.43
CA ALA A 69 -8.79 -19.32 34.12
C ALA A 69 -9.14 -19.21 32.63
N TRP A 70 -8.87 -18.07 32.00
CA TRP A 70 -9.09 -17.87 30.57
C TRP A 70 -8.13 -18.72 29.72
N ARG A 71 -6.85 -18.86 30.09
CA ARG A 71 -5.95 -19.82 29.41
C ARG A 71 -6.55 -21.23 29.41
N MET A 72 -7.09 -21.65 30.55
CA MET A 72 -7.75 -22.95 30.68
C MET A 72 -9.07 -23.03 29.89
N TYR A 73 -9.87 -21.98 29.89
CA TYR A 73 -11.09 -21.88 29.06
C TYR A 73 -10.78 -21.98 27.57
N CYS A 74 -9.67 -21.38 27.13
CA CYS A 74 -9.15 -21.49 25.77
C CYS A 74 -8.69 -22.92 25.42
N HIS A 75 -8.13 -23.67 26.38
CA HIS A 75 -7.88 -25.10 26.17
C HIS A 75 -9.18 -25.91 26.08
N LEU A 76 -10.19 -25.55 26.87
CA LEU A 76 -11.50 -26.19 26.80
C LEU A 76 -12.22 -25.90 25.48
N SER A 77 -12.06 -24.74 24.86
CA SER A 77 -12.70 -24.46 23.57
C SER A 77 -12.23 -25.40 22.48
N LEU A 78 -10.94 -25.76 22.45
CA LEU A 78 -10.38 -26.78 21.56
C LEU A 78 -11.05 -28.15 21.78
N ALA A 79 -11.17 -28.56 23.04
CA ALA A 79 -11.79 -29.85 23.37
C ALA A 79 -13.31 -29.84 23.15
N ALA A 80 -13.98 -28.70 23.30
CA ALA A 80 -15.42 -28.55 23.11
C ALA A 80 -15.83 -28.88 21.67
N VAL A 81 -15.00 -28.54 20.68
CA VAL A 81 -15.25 -28.87 19.26
C VAL A 81 -15.33 -30.37 19.01
N GLN A 82 -14.60 -31.15 19.80
CA GLN A 82 -14.51 -32.60 19.65
C GLN A 82 -15.43 -33.35 20.64
N SER A 83 -16.18 -32.63 21.47
CA SER A 83 -17.01 -33.19 22.53
C SER A 83 -18.46 -33.39 22.11
N ASP A 84 -19.27 -34.03 22.96
CA ASP A 84 -20.69 -34.22 22.68
C ASP A 84 -21.50 -32.91 22.75
N LYS A 85 -22.71 -32.93 22.19
CA LYS A 85 -23.60 -31.76 22.17
C LYS A 85 -23.90 -31.21 23.57
N ASN A 86 -24.08 -32.08 24.58
CA ASN A 86 -24.42 -31.63 25.92
C ASN A 86 -23.25 -30.89 26.58
N PHE A 87 -22.02 -31.34 26.34
CA PHE A 87 -20.81 -30.65 26.78
C PHE A 87 -20.70 -29.29 26.11
N LEU A 88 -20.90 -29.23 24.79
CA LEU A 88 -20.85 -27.98 24.03
C LEU A 88 -21.92 -26.99 24.52
N ASP A 89 -23.18 -27.42 24.64
CA ASP A 89 -24.28 -26.56 25.12
C ASP A 89 -23.98 -26.01 26.53
N THR A 90 -23.45 -26.87 27.41
CA THR A 90 -23.03 -26.46 28.76
C THR A 90 -21.86 -25.48 28.71
N PHE A 91 -20.84 -25.74 27.89
CA PHE A 91 -19.69 -24.84 27.71
C PHE A 91 -20.14 -23.46 27.21
N LEU A 92 -20.99 -23.41 26.19
CA LEU A 92 -21.49 -22.18 25.57
C LEU A 92 -22.35 -21.35 26.54
N SER A 93 -23.02 -21.99 27.51
CA SER A 93 -23.79 -21.26 28.54
C SER A 93 -22.92 -20.32 29.40
N TYR A 94 -21.61 -20.56 29.47
CA TYR A 94 -20.65 -19.71 30.20
C TYR A 94 -19.87 -18.75 29.28
N PHE A 95 -20.12 -18.77 27.97
CA PHE A 95 -19.34 -17.97 27.03
C PHE A 95 -19.54 -16.46 27.22
N ALA A 96 -20.76 -16.03 27.55
CA ALA A 96 -21.06 -14.61 27.81
C ALA A 96 -20.26 -14.06 29.01
N ASP A 97 -20.05 -14.88 30.05
CA ASP A 97 -19.26 -14.53 31.22
C ASP A 97 -17.78 -14.36 30.86
N ALA A 98 -17.23 -15.34 30.13
CA ALA A 98 -15.87 -15.26 29.61
C ALA A 98 -15.70 -14.05 28.68
N TRP A 99 -16.69 -13.75 27.82
CA TRP A 99 -16.67 -12.62 26.89
C TRP A 99 -16.55 -11.27 27.59
N GLN A 100 -17.24 -11.07 28.72
CA GLN A 100 -17.12 -9.82 29.49
C GLN A 100 -15.70 -9.60 30.02
N TRP A 101 -15.00 -10.67 30.42
CA TRP A 101 -13.58 -10.60 30.75
C TRP A 101 -12.72 -10.28 29.52
N MET A 102 -13.04 -10.83 28.35
CA MET A 102 -12.33 -10.48 27.10
C MET A 102 -12.46 -8.99 26.78
N LEU A 103 -13.66 -8.43 26.93
CA LEU A 103 -13.92 -7.00 26.73
C LEU A 103 -13.19 -6.16 27.77
N PHE A 104 -13.23 -6.52 29.06
CA PHE A 104 -12.50 -5.82 30.11
C PHE A 104 -11.00 -5.78 29.81
N LEU A 105 -10.44 -6.90 29.34
CA LEU A 105 -9.02 -7.04 29.03
C LEU A 105 -8.65 -6.59 27.61
N LEU A 106 -9.59 -6.10 26.80
CA LEU A 106 -9.29 -5.73 25.42
C LEU A 106 -8.25 -4.58 25.40
N PRO A 107 -7.18 -4.68 24.59
CA PRO A 107 -6.18 -3.60 24.45
C PRO A 107 -6.84 -2.27 24.07
N GLY A 108 -6.36 -1.17 24.66
CA GLY A 108 -6.91 0.17 24.46
C GLY A 108 -8.12 0.56 25.32
N GLU A 109 -8.75 -0.37 26.06
CA GLU A 109 -9.87 -0.03 26.96
C GLU A 109 -9.43 0.73 28.23
N GLY A 110 -8.12 0.83 28.47
CA GLY A 110 -7.57 1.53 29.64
C GLY A 110 -7.74 0.78 30.97
N ASN A 111 -8.30 -0.44 30.95
CA ASN A 111 -8.51 -1.24 32.16
C ASN A 111 -7.25 -1.90 32.69
N VAL A 112 -6.30 -2.20 31.80
CA VAL A 112 -4.97 -2.69 32.11
C VAL A 112 -3.98 -1.93 31.23
N LYS A 113 -2.74 -1.80 31.70
CA LYS A 113 -1.65 -1.18 30.95
C LYS A 113 -1.15 -2.14 29.87
N ASP A 114 -1.12 -1.67 28.64
CA ASP A 114 -0.67 -2.45 27.50
C ASP A 114 0.86 -2.62 27.55
N LEU A 115 1.33 -3.85 27.75
CA LEU A 115 2.75 -4.19 27.61
C LEU A 115 3.04 -4.66 26.19
N LEU A 116 4.14 -4.14 25.63
CA LEU A 116 4.74 -4.65 24.41
C LEU A 116 5.49 -5.95 24.73
N GLY A 117 5.52 -6.86 23.76
CA GLY A 117 6.23 -8.14 23.89
C GLY A 117 5.37 -9.34 23.50
N THR A 118 6.03 -10.47 23.27
CA THR A 118 5.42 -11.75 22.88
C THR A 118 5.33 -12.74 24.04
N GLU A 119 5.65 -12.29 25.25
CA GLU A 119 5.58 -13.12 26.47
C GLU A 119 4.14 -13.58 26.70
N PHE A 120 3.95 -14.90 26.58
CA PHE A 120 2.67 -15.57 26.81
C PHE A 120 2.61 -16.22 28.20
N GLU A 121 3.76 -16.46 28.83
CA GLU A 121 3.94 -17.39 29.95
C GLU A 121 4.28 -16.70 31.28
N THR A 122 3.59 -15.60 31.56
CA THR A 122 3.69 -14.93 32.85
C THR A 122 2.68 -15.55 33.82
N PRO A 123 3.11 -16.05 35.00
CA PRO A 123 2.19 -16.67 35.96
C PRO A 123 1.33 -15.65 36.70
N ASP A 124 1.87 -14.45 36.96
CA ASP A 124 1.24 -13.41 37.78
C ASP A 124 1.34 -12.01 37.15
N PHE A 125 0.35 -11.16 37.42
CA PHE A 125 0.27 -9.77 36.94
C PHE A 125 0.11 -8.82 38.13
N PRO A 126 1.20 -8.47 38.83
CA PRO A 126 1.14 -7.66 40.04
C PRO A 126 0.72 -6.21 39.75
N LEU A 127 0.19 -5.54 40.78
CA LEU A 127 -0.08 -4.10 40.75
C LEU A 127 1.25 -3.34 40.65
N GLN A 128 1.36 -2.43 39.69
CA GLN A 128 2.50 -1.54 39.54
C GLN A 128 2.39 -0.35 40.50
N SER A 129 3.51 0.34 40.73
CA SER A 129 3.56 1.53 41.58
C SER A 129 2.68 2.69 41.08
N ASP A 130 2.28 2.67 39.81
CA ASP A 130 1.36 3.64 39.20
C ASP A 130 -0.12 3.25 39.35
N GLY A 131 -0.42 2.19 40.11
CA GLY A 131 -1.79 1.70 40.32
C GLY A 131 -2.37 0.92 39.13
N THR A 132 -1.56 0.55 38.15
CA THR A 132 -2.00 -0.23 36.98
C THR A 132 -1.59 -1.69 37.07
N VAL A 133 -2.35 -2.56 36.40
CA VAL A 133 -1.94 -3.94 36.13
C VAL A 133 -1.53 -4.01 34.67
N ALA A 134 -0.34 -4.52 34.39
CA ALA A 134 0.21 -4.49 33.04
C ALA A 134 0.23 -5.89 32.42
N VAL A 135 -0.34 -6.02 31.23
CA VAL A 135 -0.57 -7.32 30.57
C VAL A 135 -0.18 -7.21 29.11
N THR A 136 0.53 -8.21 28.58
CA THR A 136 0.97 -8.20 27.18
C THR A 136 -0.23 -8.21 26.23
N VAL A 137 -0.18 -7.35 25.21
CA VAL A 137 -1.21 -7.27 24.16
C VAL A 137 -1.29 -8.59 23.40
N TYR A 138 -0.13 -9.16 23.06
CA TYR A 138 0.01 -10.42 22.35
C TYR A 138 -0.73 -11.57 23.05
N MET A 139 -0.55 -11.75 24.36
CA MET A 139 -1.19 -12.83 25.11
C MET A 139 -2.72 -12.71 25.08
N ARG A 140 -3.23 -11.50 25.37
CA ARG A 140 -4.68 -11.27 25.44
C ARG A 140 -5.35 -11.51 24.09
N TYR A 141 -4.80 -10.96 23.01
CA TYR A 141 -5.32 -11.26 21.67
C TYR A 141 -5.16 -12.73 21.30
N ARG A 142 -4.13 -13.43 21.78
CA ARG A 142 -3.93 -14.85 21.44
C ARG A 142 -4.97 -15.72 22.12
N LEU A 143 -5.33 -15.39 23.37
CA LEU A 143 -6.42 -16.06 24.07
C LEU A 143 -7.77 -15.83 23.38
N VAL A 144 -8.08 -14.59 22.98
CA VAL A 144 -9.29 -14.30 22.18
C VAL A 144 -9.26 -15.08 20.88
N MET A 145 -8.17 -14.98 20.12
CA MET A 145 -8.01 -15.60 18.82
C MET A 145 -8.24 -17.11 18.88
N THR A 146 -7.54 -17.81 19.77
CA THR A 146 -7.67 -19.27 19.89
C THR A 146 -9.04 -19.67 20.44
N THR A 147 -9.61 -18.92 21.39
CA THR A 147 -10.97 -19.25 21.89
C THR A 147 -12.00 -19.10 20.77
N VAL A 148 -11.97 -17.96 20.07
CA VAL A 148 -12.96 -17.62 19.05
C VAL A 148 -12.77 -18.50 17.81
N SER A 149 -11.54 -18.68 17.30
CA SER A 149 -11.31 -19.44 16.06
C SER A 149 -11.86 -20.86 16.10
N GLU A 150 -11.77 -21.54 17.24
CA GLU A 150 -12.28 -22.91 17.39
C GLU A 150 -13.81 -22.97 17.40
N LEU A 151 -14.44 -22.01 18.07
CA LEU A 151 -15.90 -21.97 18.22
C LEU A 151 -16.62 -21.59 16.93
N LEU A 152 -15.98 -20.81 16.06
CA LEU A 152 -16.63 -20.28 14.86
C LEU A 152 -16.97 -21.32 13.79
N PHE A 153 -16.39 -22.53 13.84
CA PHE A 153 -16.71 -23.61 12.91
C PHE A 153 -17.93 -24.43 13.31
N ILE A 154 -18.45 -24.24 14.53
CA ILE A 154 -19.62 -24.96 15.00
C ILE A 154 -20.83 -24.03 14.94
N PRO A 155 -21.91 -24.37 14.21
CA PRO A 155 -23.04 -23.45 14.01
C PRO A 155 -23.62 -22.87 15.31
N ALA A 156 -23.82 -23.69 16.34
CA ALA A 156 -24.36 -23.24 17.63
C ALA A 156 -23.40 -22.29 18.39
N ALA A 157 -22.10 -22.60 18.37
CA ALA A 157 -21.09 -21.78 19.02
C ALA A 157 -20.86 -20.46 18.26
N SER A 158 -20.83 -20.51 16.94
CA SER A 158 -20.79 -19.35 16.05
C SER A 158 -21.96 -18.38 16.33
N ALA A 159 -23.19 -18.89 16.42
CA ALA A 159 -24.36 -18.10 16.81
C ALA A 159 -24.18 -17.44 18.19
N THR A 160 -23.62 -18.17 19.15
CA THR A 160 -23.33 -17.66 20.51
C THR A 160 -22.28 -16.56 20.49
N CYS A 161 -21.23 -16.69 19.67
CA CYS A 161 -20.22 -15.66 19.46
C CYS A 161 -20.84 -14.38 18.88
N PHE A 162 -21.70 -14.50 17.87
CA PHE A 162 -22.35 -13.35 17.23
C PHE A 162 -23.37 -12.61 18.10
N ALA A 163 -23.99 -13.34 19.03
CA ALA A 163 -24.87 -12.74 20.01
C ALA A 163 -24.12 -11.80 20.98
N GLN A 164 -22.80 -11.91 21.07
CA GLN A 164 -22.02 -11.08 21.97
C GLN A 164 -21.94 -9.62 21.52
N PRO A 165 -21.97 -8.65 22.46
CA PRO A 165 -21.79 -7.25 22.16
C PRO A 165 -20.37 -6.99 21.65
N ARG A 166 -20.22 -6.04 20.73
CA ARG A 166 -18.93 -5.63 20.14
C ARG A 166 -18.15 -6.76 19.46
N PHE A 167 -18.79 -7.88 19.11
CA PHE A 167 -18.11 -9.02 18.48
C PHE A 167 -17.30 -8.64 17.22
N GLY A 168 -17.89 -7.87 16.30
CA GLY A 168 -17.20 -7.45 15.07
C GLY A 168 -15.98 -6.56 15.34
N GLU A 169 -16.05 -5.67 16.33
CA GLU A 169 -14.92 -4.84 16.76
C GLU A 169 -13.78 -5.68 17.32
N VAL A 170 -14.08 -6.62 18.22
CA VAL A 170 -13.08 -7.52 18.81
C VAL A 170 -12.44 -8.39 17.73
N LEU A 171 -13.26 -8.97 16.84
CA LEU A 171 -12.79 -9.77 15.71
C LEU A 171 -11.81 -8.97 14.85
N LEU A 172 -12.17 -7.73 14.46
CA LEU A 172 -11.31 -6.87 13.65
C LEU A 172 -10.04 -6.44 14.38
N SER A 173 -10.10 -6.18 15.68
CA SER A 173 -8.93 -5.81 16.49
C SER A 173 -7.91 -6.97 16.56
N VAL A 174 -8.39 -8.19 16.76
CA VAL A 174 -7.55 -9.41 16.73
C VAL A 174 -7.04 -9.68 15.31
N LEU A 175 -7.91 -9.54 14.31
CA LEU A 175 -7.57 -9.74 12.90
C LEU A 175 -6.62 -8.68 12.37
N THR A 176 -6.53 -7.48 12.92
CA THR A 176 -5.62 -6.43 12.43
C THR A 176 -4.41 -6.20 13.33
N TYR A 177 -4.29 -6.96 14.41
CA TYR A 177 -3.09 -6.97 15.23
C TYR A 177 -1.86 -7.40 14.41
N ASP A 178 -0.73 -6.75 14.67
CA ASP A 178 0.56 -6.99 14.00
C ASP A 178 1.24 -8.23 14.60
N TRP A 179 0.69 -9.39 14.26
CA TRP A 179 1.26 -10.67 14.66
C TRP A 179 2.59 -10.90 13.95
N ASP A 180 3.63 -11.22 14.72
CA ASP A 180 4.82 -11.84 14.16
C ASP A 180 4.45 -13.13 13.46
N ARG A 181 5.00 -13.35 12.26
CA ARG A 181 4.85 -14.62 11.55
C ARG A 181 5.44 -15.74 12.41
N PRO A 182 4.63 -16.68 12.91
CA PRO A 182 5.15 -17.81 13.67
C PRO A 182 6.07 -18.67 12.81
N SER A 183 7.15 -19.17 13.39
CA SER A 183 8.06 -20.11 12.72
C SER A 183 7.40 -21.47 12.44
N ASN A 184 6.38 -21.82 13.23
CA ASN A 184 5.58 -23.02 13.05
C ASN A 184 4.21 -22.66 12.46
N ALA A 185 3.89 -23.20 11.28
CA ALA A 185 2.62 -23.00 10.59
C ALA A 185 1.39 -23.37 11.44
N PHE A 186 1.52 -24.31 12.38
CA PHE A 186 0.42 -24.66 13.28
C PHE A 186 -0.11 -23.46 14.07
N TYR A 187 0.77 -22.52 14.46
CA TYR A 187 0.35 -21.33 15.21
C TYR A 187 -0.32 -20.26 14.33
N THR A 188 -0.31 -20.39 13.00
CA THR A 188 -1.06 -19.48 12.11
C THR A 188 -2.49 -19.94 11.84
N ILE A 189 -2.82 -21.22 12.11
CA ILE A 189 -4.17 -21.79 11.87
C ILE A 189 -5.27 -20.89 12.46
N PRO A 190 -5.20 -20.45 13.74
CA PRO A 190 -6.26 -19.63 14.33
C PRO A 190 -6.49 -18.33 13.56
N VAL A 191 -5.43 -17.68 13.08
CA VAL A 191 -5.53 -16.45 12.28
C VAL A 191 -6.22 -16.69 10.94
N HIS A 192 -5.84 -17.77 10.24
CA HIS A 192 -6.46 -18.13 8.96
C HIS A 192 -7.92 -18.55 9.14
N ASN A 193 -8.24 -19.22 10.24
CA ASN A 193 -9.60 -19.57 10.64
C ASN A 193 -10.47 -18.33 10.87
N LEU A 194 -9.97 -17.33 11.59
CA LEU A 194 -10.66 -16.05 11.76
C LEU A 194 -10.88 -15.33 10.42
N MET A 195 -9.91 -15.37 9.50
CA MET A 195 -10.06 -14.76 8.17
C MET A 195 -11.10 -15.50 7.32
N ARG A 196 -11.09 -16.84 7.34
CA ARG A 196 -12.10 -17.67 6.68
C ARG A 196 -13.49 -17.34 7.16
N PHE A 197 -13.64 -17.25 8.47
CA PHE A 197 -14.90 -16.87 9.07
C PHE A 197 -15.31 -15.44 8.73
N PHE A 198 -14.39 -14.48 8.80
CA PHE A 198 -14.65 -13.10 8.43
C PHE A 198 -15.18 -13.00 6.99
N ASN A 199 -14.53 -13.69 6.05
CA ASN A 199 -15.02 -13.80 4.68
C ASN A 199 -16.42 -14.41 4.60
N SER A 200 -16.65 -15.55 5.24
CA SER A 200 -17.96 -16.21 5.26
C SER A 200 -19.05 -15.37 5.94
N GLY A 201 -18.70 -14.55 6.93
CA GLY A 201 -19.61 -13.62 7.59
C GLY A 201 -20.02 -12.46 6.68
N LEU A 202 -19.10 -11.98 5.84
CA LEU A 202 -19.39 -10.97 4.81
C LEU A 202 -20.28 -11.53 3.69
N GLU A 203 -19.92 -12.69 3.15
CA GLU A 203 -20.61 -13.34 2.01
C GLU A 203 -21.89 -14.09 2.41
N GLY A 204 -22.09 -14.34 3.71
CA GLY A 204 -23.09 -15.27 4.22
C GLY A 204 -24.54 -14.89 3.90
N SER A 205 -25.41 -15.91 3.90
CA SER A 205 -26.86 -15.73 3.71
C SER A 205 -27.54 -14.97 4.86
N ASN A 206 -26.89 -14.88 6.02
CA ASN A 206 -27.37 -14.09 7.15
C ASN A 206 -27.05 -12.60 6.93
N ARG A 207 -28.03 -11.88 6.33
CA ARG A 207 -27.92 -10.44 6.04
C ARG A 207 -27.70 -9.57 7.27
N GLU A 208 -28.31 -9.91 8.40
CA GLU A 208 -28.15 -9.13 9.65
C GLU A 208 -26.71 -9.21 10.14
N LEU A 209 -26.14 -10.41 10.14
CA LEU A 209 -24.74 -10.61 10.51
C LEU A 209 -23.80 -9.87 9.56
N SER A 210 -23.98 -10.04 8.25
CA SER A 210 -23.15 -9.40 7.23
C SER A 210 -23.18 -7.87 7.39
N GLN A 211 -24.36 -7.29 7.62
CA GLN A 211 -24.51 -5.85 7.88
C GLN A 211 -23.78 -5.43 9.18
N ARG A 212 -23.96 -6.15 10.29
CA ARG A 212 -23.26 -5.84 11.55
C ARG A 212 -21.74 -5.90 11.42
N LEU A 213 -21.23 -6.85 10.63
CA LEU A 213 -19.80 -6.95 10.33
C LEU A 213 -19.33 -5.80 9.46
N LEU A 214 -20.09 -5.42 8.43
CA LEU A 214 -19.79 -4.26 7.59
C LEU A 214 -19.76 -2.95 8.40
N ASP A 215 -20.73 -2.74 9.29
CA ASP A 215 -20.75 -1.59 10.19
C ASP A 215 -19.51 -1.56 11.10
N SER A 216 -19.08 -2.74 11.58
CA SER A 216 -17.85 -2.88 12.36
C SER A 216 -16.60 -2.58 11.52
N VAL A 217 -16.57 -2.97 10.24
CA VAL A 217 -15.47 -2.66 9.32
C VAL A 217 -15.40 -1.15 9.07
N VAL A 218 -16.53 -0.47 8.88
CA VAL A 218 -16.56 0.99 8.72
C VAL A 218 -15.95 1.67 9.95
N ALA A 219 -16.46 1.36 11.14
CA ALA A 219 -15.97 1.94 12.38
C ALA A 219 -14.51 1.61 12.68
N HIS A 220 -14.02 0.45 12.21
CA HIS A 220 -12.63 0.08 12.34
C HIS A 220 -11.74 0.87 11.37
N GLU A 221 -12.11 0.98 10.10
CA GLU A 221 -11.33 1.71 9.08
C GLU A 221 -11.34 3.23 9.30
N GLU A 222 -12.37 3.78 9.92
CA GLU A 222 -12.36 5.18 10.37
C GLU A 222 -11.30 5.44 11.45
N ARG A 223 -11.10 4.49 12.37
CA ARG A 223 -10.10 4.57 13.44
C ARG A 223 -8.69 4.18 12.97
N HIS A 224 -8.59 3.20 12.07
CA HIS A 224 -7.35 2.61 11.60
C HIS A 224 -7.34 2.50 10.06
N PRO A 225 -7.26 3.62 9.33
CA PRO A 225 -7.39 3.60 7.87
C PRO A 225 -6.38 2.66 7.22
N GLY A 226 -6.87 1.69 6.44
CA GLY A 226 -6.05 0.75 5.67
C GLY A 226 -5.49 -0.44 6.44
N ALA A 227 -5.73 -0.53 7.76
CA ALA A 227 -5.17 -1.59 8.59
C ALA A 227 -5.63 -2.99 8.14
N LEU A 228 -6.92 -3.14 7.79
CA LEU A 228 -7.47 -4.44 7.40
C LEU A 228 -6.84 -4.97 6.12
N PHE A 229 -6.81 -4.17 5.05
CA PHE A 229 -6.17 -4.58 3.79
C PHE A 229 -4.67 -4.82 3.96
N ARG A 230 -3.97 -3.97 4.70
CA ARG A 230 -2.54 -4.18 5.00
C ARG A 230 -2.30 -5.55 5.61
N VAL A 231 -3.08 -5.92 6.61
CA VAL A 231 -2.91 -7.18 7.32
C VAL A 231 -3.34 -8.38 6.47
N ILE A 232 -4.41 -8.26 5.68
CA ILE A 232 -4.80 -9.29 4.69
C ILE A 232 -3.61 -9.59 3.77
N PHE A 233 -3.02 -8.58 3.12
CA PHE A 233 -1.94 -8.79 2.15
C PHE A 233 -0.63 -9.25 2.79
N LEU A 234 -0.31 -8.80 4.00
CA LEU A 234 0.86 -9.31 4.75
C LEU A 234 0.70 -10.79 5.09
N ARG A 235 -0.50 -11.23 5.45
CA ARG A 235 -0.77 -12.62 5.84
C ARG A 235 -0.99 -13.57 4.66
N VAL A 236 -1.38 -13.06 3.49
CA VAL A 236 -1.33 -13.86 2.25
C VAL A 236 0.09 -14.39 2.02
N GLN A 237 1.13 -13.61 2.34
CA GLN A 237 2.52 -14.07 2.23
C GLN A 237 2.84 -15.28 3.12
N TRP A 238 2.12 -15.46 4.23
CA TRP A 238 2.35 -16.59 5.13
C TRP A 238 1.97 -17.91 4.46
N LEU A 239 1.02 -17.89 3.53
CA LEU A 239 0.55 -19.07 2.79
C LEU A 239 1.56 -19.57 1.76
N PHE A 240 2.57 -18.77 1.37
CA PHE A 240 3.58 -19.19 0.39
C PHE A 240 4.53 -20.26 0.94
N ASP A 241 4.84 -20.22 2.24
CA ASP A 241 5.67 -21.25 2.88
C ASP A 241 4.86 -22.17 3.81
N ALA A 242 3.52 -22.12 3.71
CA ALA A 242 2.67 -22.98 4.49
C ALA A 242 2.54 -24.37 3.83
N PRO A 243 2.30 -25.43 4.62
CA PRO A 243 1.97 -26.75 4.07
C PRO A 243 0.73 -26.71 3.16
N GLU A 244 0.60 -27.67 2.24
CA GLU A 244 -0.41 -27.65 1.16
C GLU A 244 -1.86 -27.55 1.69
N ASP A 245 -2.17 -28.20 2.81
CA ASP A 245 -3.47 -28.16 3.48
C ASP A 245 -3.89 -26.74 3.91
N TYR A 246 -2.92 -25.85 4.15
CA TYR A 246 -3.16 -24.46 4.54
C TYR A 246 -3.45 -23.55 3.35
N LYS A 247 -3.09 -23.97 2.12
CA LYS A 247 -3.39 -23.17 0.92
C LYS A 247 -4.90 -23.07 0.67
N SER A 248 -5.69 -23.97 1.26
CA SER A 248 -7.16 -23.92 1.28
C SER A 248 -7.74 -22.63 1.88
N TYR A 249 -6.97 -21.87 2.67
CA TYR A 249 -7.39 -20.57 3.19
C TYR A 249 -7.32 -19.42 2.18
N SER A 250 -6.62 -19.59 1.05
CA SER A 250 -6.45 -18.57 0.01
C SER A 250 -7.75 -17.91 -0.47
N PRO A 251 -8.81 -18.68 -0.79
CA PRO A 251 -10.05 -18.09 -1.28
C PRO A 251 -10.69 -17.16 -0.26
N SER A 252 -10.44 -17.35 1.04
CA SER A 252 -10.97 -16.48 2.10
C SER A 252 -10.35 -15.09 2.08
N TYR A 253 -9.03 -14.99 1.82
CA TYR A 253 -8.36 -13.69 1.71
C TYR A 253 -8.80 -12.96 0.44
N GLY A 254 -8.86 -13.68 -0.69
CA GLY A 254 -9.34 -13.12 -1.96
C GLY A 254 -10.81 -12.68 -1.90
N GLY A 255 -11.69 -13.53 -1.36
CA GLY A 255 -13.11 -13.25 -1.17
C GLY A 255 -13.34 -12.00 -0.33
N ALA A 256 -12.63 -11.86 0.79
CA ALA A 256 -12.80 -10.72 1.68
C ALA A 256 -12.42 -9.40 0.97
N VAL A 257 -11.31 -9.40 0.22
CA VAL A 257 -10.90 -8.23 -0.57
C VAL A 257 -11.93 -7.91 -1.66
N LEU A 258 -12.37 -8.90 -2.43
CA LEU A 258 -13.33 -8.71 -3.52
C LEU A 258 -14.69 -8.23 -3.00
N TYR A 259 -15.16 -8.77 -1.87
CA TYR A 259 -16.40 -8.36 -1.23
C TYR A 259 -16.31 -6.90 -0.76
N LEU A 260 -15.24 -6.54 -0.03
CA LEU A 260 -15.05 -5.18 0.46
C LEU A 260 -14.90 -4.16 -0.68
N LEU A 261 -14.23 -4.52 -1.78
CA LEU A 261 -14.10 -3.68 -2.97
C LEU A 261 -15.36 -3.60 -3.84
N SER A 262 -16.28 -4.57 -3.75
CA SER A 262 -17.58 -4.53 -4.44
C SER A 262 -18.69 -3.92 -3.59
N SER A 263 -18.46 -3.77 -2.28
CA SER A 263 -19.38 -3.12 -1.36
C SER A 263 -19.36 -1.58 -1.47
N GLN A 264 -20.25 -0.93 -0.72
CA GLN A 264 -20.25 0.53 -0.52
C GLN A 264 -18.96 1.06 0.13
N LEU A 265 -18.12 0.20 0.71
CA LEU A 265 -16.89 0.56 1.41
C LEU A 265 -15.67 0.72 0.50
N HIS A 266 -15.78 0.38 -0.79
CA HIS A 266 -14.65 0.38 -1.73
C HIS A 266 -13.83 1.68 -1.73
N ARG A 267 -14.47 2.85 -1.56
CA ARG A 267 -13.75 4.13 -1.44
C ARG A 267 -12.95 4.22 -0.14
N THR A 268 -13.61 3.98 1.00
CA THR A 268 -12.98 4.00 2.33
C THR A 268 -11.79 3.04 2.40
N MET A 269 -11.98 1.80 1.93
CA MET A 269 -10.94 0.79 1.92
C MET A 269 -9.74 1.20 1.05
N ARG A 270 -9.97 1.73 -0.16
CA ARG A 270 -8.89 2.15 -1.06
C ARG A 270 -8.11 3.33 -0.49
N GLU A 271 -8.80 4.37 -0.04
CA GLU A 271 -8.13 5.56 0.52
C GLU A 271 -7.38 5.25 1.81
N GLY A 272 -8.00 4.47 2.70
CA GLY A 272 -7.33 4.00 3.91
C GLY A 272 -6.08 3.20 3.57
N PHE A 273 -6.20 2.25 2.65
CA PHE A 273 -5.07 1.41 2.26
C PHE A 273 -3.92 2.18 1.60
N ARG A 274 -4.22 3.19 0.77
CA ARG A 274 -3.20 4.13 0.26
C ARG A 274 -2.43 4.82 1.37
N ARG A 275 -3.15 5.44 2.31
CA ARG A 275 -2.55 6.16 3.45
C ARG A 275 -1.69 5.27 4.33
N ALA A 276 -2.03 3.98 4.41
CA ALA A 276 -1.29 2.97 5.15
C ALA A 276 -0.07 2.38 4.39
N GLY A 277 0.35 2.97 3.26
CA GLY A 277 1.46 2.45 2.45
C GLY A 277 1.12 1.15 1.73
N GLY A 278 -0.15 0.98 1.34
CA GLY A 278 -0.66 -0.24 0.74
C GLY A 278 0.02 -0.61 -0.57
N VAL A 279 0.45 0.39 -1.36
CA VAL A 279 1.21 0.17 -2.60
C VAL A 279 2.52 -0.56 -2.31
N THR A 280 3.26 -0.12 -1.29
CA THR A 280 4.49 -0.81 -0.84
C THR A 280 4.22 -2.27 -0.46
N VAL A 281 3.14 -2.53 0.29
CA VAL A 281 2.77 -3.88 0.74
C VAL A 281 2.45 -4.79 -0.46
N LEU A 282 1.71 -4.29 -1.45
CA LEU A 282 1.38 -5.03 -2.67
C LEU A 282 2.63 -5.36 -3.49
N VAL A 283 3.55 -4.40 -3.66
CA VAL A 283 4.79 -4.62 -4.39
C VAL A 283 5.68 -5.63 -3.66
N GLN A 284 5.77 -5.59 -2.34
CA GLN A 284 6.49 -6.59 -1.55
C GLN A 284 5.89 -8.00 -1.71
N LEU A 285 4.56 -8.11 -1.72
CA LEU A 285 3.86 -9.37 -2.00
C LEU A 285 4.20 -9.89 -3.40
N LEU A 286 4.18 -9.03 -4.42
CA LEU A 286 4.55 -9.38 -5.79
C LEU A 286 6.01 -9.86 -5.90
N LEU A 287 6.94 -9.17 -5.25
CA LEU A 287 8.34 -9.58 -5.19
C LEU A 287 8.52 -10.93 -4.52
N ARG A 288 7.71 -11.24 -3.49
CA ARG A 288 7.76 -12.54 -2.81
C ARG A 288 7.14 -13.66 -3.63
N ALA A 289 6.10 -13.37 -4.41
CA ALA A 289 5.40 -14.32 -5.29
C ALA A 289 6.26 -14.76 -6.48
N VAL A 290 7.22 -13.95 -6.92
CA VAL A 290 8.16 -14.31 -7.99
C VAL A 290 9.54 -14.57 -7.40
N PRO A 291 9.97 -15.83 -7.27
CA PRO A 291 11.25 -16.16 -6.65
C PRO A 291 12.43 -15.70 -7.52
N ASP A 292 13.58 -15.49 -6.88
CA ASP A 292 14.84 -15.06 -7.53
C ASP A 292 15.58 -16.26 -8.17
N ARG A 293 14.84 -17.11 -8.88
CA ARG A 293 15.37 -18.29 -9.58
C ARG A 293 14.48 -18.63 -10.76
N LYS A 294 15.07 -19.17 -11.82
CA LYS A 294 14.33 -19.61 -13.00
C LYS A 294 13.37 -20.75 -12.64
N LEU A 295 12.11 -20.60 -13.03
CA LEU A 295 11.06 -21.59 -12.84
C LEU A 295 10.90 -22.44 -14.11
N SER A 296 10.74 -23.75 -13.93
CA SER A 296 10.25 -24.63 -14.99
C SER A 296 8.73 -24.47 -15.15
N SER A 297 8.17 -25.00 -16.25
CA SER A 297 6.71 -25.03 -16.42
C SER A 297 6.01 -25.87 -15.35
N GLU A 298 6.62 -27.00 -14.95
CA GLU A 298 6.12 -27.86 -13.86
C GLU A 298 6.11 -27.13 -12.52
N GLN A 299 7.19 -26.42 -12.19
CA GLN A 299 7.25 -25.61 -10.96
C GLN A 299 6.22 -24.47 -10.95
N MET A 300 5.82 -23.95 -12.11
CA MET A 300 4.76 -22.94 -12.18
C MET A 300 3.38 -23.51 -11.80
N GLU A 301 3.13 -24.79 -12.09
CA GLU A 301 1.87 -25.45 -11.72
C GLU A 301 1.75 -25.60 -10.20
N ASP A 302 2.88 -25.79 -9.49
CA ASP A 302 2.94 -25.85 -8.03
C ASP A 302 2.74 -24.49 -7.34
N LEU A 303 2.93 -23.37 -8.07
CA LEU A 303 2.84 -21.99 -7.56
C LEU A 303 1.40 -21.43 -7.61
N PHE A 304 0.42 -22.27 -7.26
CA PHE A 304 -1.00 -21.91 -7.26
C PHE A 304 -1.28 -20.64 -6.43
N MET A 305 -0.65 -20.54 -5.26
CA MET A 305 -0.86 -19.44 -4.31
C MET A 305 -0.27 -18.13 -4.80
N GLU A 306 0.96 -18.18 -5.30
CA GLU A 306 1.68 -17.05 -5.86
C GLU A 306 0.95 -16.48 -7.08
N ARG A 307 0.32 -17.35 -7.87
CA ARG A 307 -0.54 -16.95 -8.99
C ARG A 307 -1.76 -16.17 -8.52
N ILE A 308 -2.50 -16.68 -7.54
CA ILE A 308 -3.67 -15.98 -6.98
C ILE A 308 -3.25 -14.66 -6.36
N ALA A 309 -2.20 -14.66 -5.54
CA ALA A 309 -1.70 -13.46 -4.88
C ALA A 309 -1.22 -12.41 -5.90
N THR A 310 -0.53 -12.83 -6.96
CA THR A 310 -0.08 -11.93 -8.04
C THR A 310 -1.28 -11.31 -8.75
N ARG A 311 -2.29 -12.10 -9.11
CA ARG A 311 -3.49 -11.59 -9.78
C ARG A 311 -4.27 -10.63 -8.89
N LEU A 312 -4.46 -10.98 -7.61
CA LEU A 312 -5.15 -10.14 -6.64
C LEU A 312 -4.41 -8.82 -6.42
N ALA A 313 -3.09 -8.88 -6.22
CA ALA A 313 -2.26 -7.71 -5.98
C ALA A 313 -2.20 -6.78 -7.19
N MET A 314 -2.03 -7.33 -8.39
CA MET A 314 -2.04 -6.54 -9.63
C MET A 314 -3.41 -5.92 -9.90
N SER A 315 -4.51 -6.63 -9.65
CA SER A 315 -5.87 -6.10 -9.77
C SER A 315 -6.13 -4.93 -8.81
N LEU A 316 -5.67 -5.06 -7.56
CA LEU A 316 -5.80 -3.97 -6.60
C LEU A 316 -4.88 -2.80 -6.95
N LEU A 317 -3.64 -3.03 -7.39
CA LEU A 317 -2.79 -1.95 -7.91
C LEU A 317 -3.50 -1.23 -9.06
N ASP A 318 -4.04 -1.95 -10.04
CA ASP A 318 -4.79 -1.35 -11.14
C ASP A 318 -5.96 -0.49 -10.63
N THR A 319 -6.68 -0.97 -9.63
CA THR A 319 -7.78 -0.22 -9.00
C THR A 319 -7.29 1.03 -8.25
N LEU A 320 -6.17 0.95 -7.54
CA LEU A 320 -5.56 2.07 -6.82
C LEU A 320 -5.06 3.12 -7.81
N PHE A 321 -4.31 2.71 -8.83
CA PHE A 321 -3.80 3.61 -9.86
C PHE A 321 -4.92 4.15 -10.75
N GLY A 322 -5.98 3.37 -10.97
CA GLY A 322 -7.20 3.72 -11.70
C GLY A 322 -8.11 4.69 -10.95
N THR A 323 -7.80 5.02 -9.70
CA THR A 323 -8.44 6.14 -8.95
C THR A 323 -7.45 7.11 -8.31
N ARG A 324 -6.20 7.15 -8.78
CA ARG A 324 -5.16 8.03 -8.24
C ARG A 324 -5.34 9.48 -8.68
N GLU A 325 -5.12 10.40 -7.76
CA GLU A 325 -5.09 11.85 -8.05
C GLU A 325 -3.68 12.34 -8.40
N LYS A 326 -2.65 11.61 -7.96
CA LYS A 326 -1.23 11.98 -8.09
C LYS A 326 -0.37 10.77 -8.40
N ASP A 327 0.80 11.01 -8.98
CA ASP A 327 1.79 9.97 -9.29
C ASP A 327 2.77 9.68 -8.13
N GLU A 328 2.48 10.18 -6.92
CA GLU A 328 3.19 9.81 -5.68
C GLU A 328 3.13 8.28 -5.45
N GLU A 329 2.00 7.64 -5.79
CA GLU A 329 1.83 6.18 -5.71
C GLU A 329 2.72 5.43 -6.72
N VAL A 330 2.96 6.00 -7.91
CA VAL A 330 3.84 5.38 -8.92
C VAL A 330 5.28 5.45 -8.42
N VAL A 331 5.67 6.59 -7.82
CA VAL A 331 6.96 6.76 -7.16
C VAL A 331 7.12 5.75 -6.02
N GLU A 332 6.11 5.59 -5.16
CA GLU A 332 6.10 4.61 -4.07
C GLU A 332 6.30 3.18 -4.61
N ALA A 333 5.54 2.78 -5.65
CA ALA A 333 5.66 1.45 -6.23
C ALA A 333 7.05 1.17 -6.81
N ILE A 334 7.64 2.15 -7.51
CA ILE A 334 9.02 2.05 -8.02
C ILE A 334 10.01 1.90 -6.86
N GLN A 335 9.86 2.69 -5.79
CA GLN A 335 10.73 2.64 -4.62
C GLN A 335 10.60 1.31 -3.87
N ALA A 336 9.41 0.73 -3.82
CA ALA A 336 9.14 -0.58 -3.23
C ALA A 336 9.68 -1.76 -4.08
N GLY A 337 10.16 -1.51 -5.29
CA GLY A 337 10.82 -2.50 -6.14
C GLY A 337 9.96 -3.06 -7.27
N LEU A 338 8.92 -2.35 -7.72
CA LEU A 338 8.06 -2.83 -8.80
C LEU A 338 8.85 -3.11 -10.10
N LEU A 339 9.87 -2.32 -10.42
CA LEU A 339 10.73 -2.57 -11.58
C LEU A 339 11.54 -3.88 -11.44
N VAL A 340 11.92 -4.25 -10.21
CA VAL A 340 12.59 -5.52 -9.93
C VAL A 340 11.62 -6.68 -10.13
N PHE A 341 10.36 -6.53 -9.72
CA PHE A 341 9.32 -7.53 -10.00
C PHE A 341 9.14 -7.76 -11.52
N MET A 342 9.09 -6.68 -12.32
CA MET A 342 8.98 -6.81 -13.78
C MET A 342 10.21 -7.53 -14.38
N ASP A 343 11.41 -7.22 -13.90
CA ASP A 343 12.63 -7.92 -14.32
C ASP A 343 12.61 -9.41 -13.95
N ARG A 344 12.09 -9.76 -12.77
CA ARG A 344 11.90 -11.16 -12.36
C ARG A 344 10.90 -11.89 -13.25
N LEU A 345 9.78 -11.26 -13.62
CA LEU A 345 8.84 -11.83 -14.59
C LEU A 345 9.48 -12.12 -15.95
N LEU A 346 10.41 -11.26 -16.38
CA LEU A 346 11.13 -11.44 -17.64
C LEU A 346 12.12 -12.60 -17.58
N ARG A 347 12.88 -12.72 -16.48
CA ARG A 347 13.99 -13.69 -16.37
C ARG A 347 13.57 -15.06 -15.87
N PHE A 348 12.67 -15.09 -14.92
CA PHE A 348 12.44 -16.26 -14.08
C PHE A 348 11.15 -17.00 -14.38
N VAL A 349 10.16 -16.30 -14.93
CA VAL A 349 8.88 -16.91 -15.29
C VAL A 349 8.91 -17.36 -16.76
N PRO A 350 8.45 -18.58 -17.12
CA PRO A 350 8.31 -18.99 -18.52
C PRO A 350 7.42 -18.06 -19.35
N ALA A 351 7.60 -18.00 -20.67
CA ALA A 351 6.76 -17.18 -21.55
C ALA A 351 5.51 -17.85 -22.11
N THR A 352 5.23 -19.04 -21.62
CA THR A 352 4.12 -19.90 -22.02
C THR A 352 3.12 -20.02 -20.86
N GLY A 353 1.89 -20.41 -21.17
CA GLY A 353 0.85 -20.65 -20.16
C GLY A 353 0.62 -19.45 -19.24
N ASP A 354 0.58 -19.71 -17.94
CA ASP A 354 0.32 -18.72 -16.88
C ASP A 354 1.35 -17.58 -16.84
N GLY A 355 2.59 -17.84 -17.23
CA GLY A 355 3.62 -16.81 -17.27
C GLY A 355 3.28 -15.70 -18.28
N ASN A 356 2.58 -16.04 -19.37
CA ASN A 356 2.06 -15.05 -20.31
C ASN A 356 0.91 -14.23 -19.68
N GLU A 357 0.08 -14.83 -18.83
CA GLU A 357 -0.97 -14.10 -18.09
C GLU A 357 -0.38 -13.08 -17.12
N TRP A 358 0.65 -13.47 -16.37
CA TRP A 358 1.33 -12.55 -15.45
C TRP A 358 1.90 -11.34 -16.20
N ARG A 359 2.59 -11.59 -17.33
CA ARG A 359 3.14 -10.51 -18.17
C ARG A 359 2.09 -9.68 -18.89
N ARG A 360 0.92 -10.25 -19.21
CA ARG A 360 -0.18 -9.48 -19.81
C ARG A 360 -0.71 -8.46 -18.81
N THR A 361 -1.04 -8.89 -17.59
CA THR A 361 -1.54 -8.01 -16.53
C THR A 361 -0.52 -6.94 -16.15
N ALA A 362 0.74 -7.34 -15.96
CA ALA A 362 1.85 -6.40 -15.74
C ALA A 362 2.10 -5.47 -16.94
N GLY A 363 1.93 -5.97 -18.17
CA GLY A 363 2.11 -5.23 -19.41
C GLY A 363 1.08 -4.12 -19.58
N THR A 364 -0.19 -4.39 -19.27
CA THR A 364 -1.23 -3.36 -19.23
C THR A 364 -0.84 -2.23 -18.28
N TRP A 365 -0.43 -2.58 -17.06
CA TRP A 365 0.00 -1.58 -16.07
C TRP A 365 1.22 -0.76 -16.54
N LEU A 366 2.20 -1.41 -17.16
CA LEU A 366 3.38 -0.73 -17.71
C LEU A 366 3.00 0.31 -18.78
N LEU A 367 2.07 -0.04 -19.67
CA LEU A 367 1.65 0.83 -20.77
C LEU A 367 0.68 1.92 -20.31
N ASP A 368 -0.19 1.63 -19.34
CA ASP A 368 -1.32 2.49 -18.99
C ASP A 368 -1.04 3.38 -17.77
N VAL A 369 -0.13 2.95 -16.90
CA VAL A 369 0.23 3.67 -15.68
C VAL A 369 1.67 4.17 -15.77
N MET A 370 2.65 3.27 -15.93
CA MET A 370 4.06 3.65 -15.87
C MET A 370 4.45 4.58 -17.02
N MET A 371 4.12 4.23 -18.26
CA MET A 371 4.57 4.99 -19.43
C MET A 371 4.09 6.45 -19.41
N PRO A 372 2.80 6.77 -19.19
CA PRO A 372 2.36 8.15 -19.07
C PRO A 372 2.97 8.86 -17.85
N ALA A 373 3.16 8.15 -16.73
CA ALA A 373 3.74 8.71 -15.52
C ALA A 373 5.23 9.12 -15.68
N MET A 374 5.95 8.60 -16.68
CA MET A 374 7.33 9.02 -16.96
C MET A 374 7.44 10.47 -17.45
N ALA A 375 6.32 11.13 -17.74
CA ALA A 375 6.26 12.57 -17.96
C ALA A 375 6.69 13.38 -16.72
N TRP A 376 6.59 12.78 -15.53
CA TRP A 376 6.82 13.43 -14.24
C TRP A 376 8.26 13.26 -13.74
N VAL A 377 8.83 14.34 -13.22
CA VAL A 377 10.24 14.37 -12.80
C VAL A 377 10.53 13.41 -11.66
N ASP A 378 9.63 13.31 -10.68
CA ASP A 378 9.83 12.44 -9.52
C ASP A 378 9.74 10.96 -9.89
N VAL A 379 8.88 10.60 -10.86
CA VAL A 379 8.80 9.24 -11.41
C VAL A 379 10.10 8.87 -12.13
N LEU A 380 10.61 9.76 -13.01
CA LEU A 380 11.89 9.54 -13.68
C LEU A 380 13.06 9.45 -12.69
N ARG A 381 13.05 10.25 -11.62
CA ARG A 381 14.07 10.18 -10.56
C ARG A 381 14.01 8.84 -9.84
N ALA A 382 12.82 8.37 -9.46
CA ALA A 382 12.63 7.07 -8.82
C ALA A 382 13.10 5.93 -9.73
N PHE A 383 12.72 5.97 -11.01
CA PHE A 383 13.14 5.00 -12.02
C PHE A 383 14.67 5.00 -12.16
N LYS A 384 15.30 6.17 -12.30
CA LYS A 384 16.75 6.31 -12.40
C LYS A 384 17.48 5.74 -11.18
N LYS A 385 16.94 5.97 -9.98
CA LYS A 385 17.49 5.39 -8.74
C LYS A 385 17.48 3.86 -8.80
N GLN A 386 16.37 3.26 -9.22
CA GLN A 386 16.27 1.80 -9.35
C GLN A 386 17.19 1.25 -10.44
N VAL A 387 17.33 1.92 -11.58
CA VAL A 387 18.30 1.56 -12.62
C VAL A 387 19.74 1.64 -12.10
N GLY A 388 20.06 2.62 -11.26
CA GLY A 388 21.37 2.70 -10.62
C GLY A 388 21.66 1.55 -9.65
N LEU A 389 20.64 1.04 -8.96
CA LEU A 389 20.75 -0.13 -8.07
C LEU A 389 20.74 -1.46 -8.84
N HIS A 390 20.07 -1.48 -9.99
CA HIS A 390 19.82 -2.66 -10.82
C HIS A 390 20.13 -2.34 -12.28
N GLY A 391 21.41 -2.19 -12.62
CA GLY A 391 21.87 -1.79 -13.96
C GLY A 391 21.32 -2.67 -15.10
N GLN A 392 21.00 -3.92 -14.77
CA GLN A 392 20.43 -4.89 -15.70
C GLN A 392 19.02 -4.55 -16.21
N LEU A 393 18.29 -3.63 -15.56
CA LEU A 393 16.94 -3.22 -15.98
C LEU A 393 16.91 -2.63 -17.39
N VAL A 394 17.96 -1.88 -17.75
CA VAL A 394 18.07 -1.16 -19.03
C VAL A 394 19.25 -1.63 -19.89
N ASP A 395 19.97 -2.66 -19.45
CA ASP A 395 21.14 -3.20 -20.13
C ASP A 395 20.81 -3.64 -21.57
N PRO A 396 21.49 -3.12 -22.61
CA PRO A 396 21.34 -3.56 -23.99
C PRO A 396 21.57 -5.06 -24.20
N ALA A 397 22.45 -5.71 -23.43
CA ALA A 397 22.68 -7.15 -23.58
C ALA A 397 21.46 -7.99 -23.17
N SER A 398 20.61 -7.45 -22.29
CA SER A 398 19.33 -8.06 -21.91
C SER A 398 18.22 -7.90 -22.97
N ARG A 399 18.50 -7.23 -24.11
CA ARG A 399 17.49 -6.93 -25.15
C ARG A 399 16.89 -8.17 -25.80
N SER A 400 17.66 -9.25 -25.96
CA SER A 400 17.15 -10.50 -26.53
C SER A 400 16.07 -11.16 -25.67
N LEU A 401 16.17 -11.02 -24.34
CA LEU A 401 15.10 -11.41 -23.42
C LEU A 401 13.91 -10.45 -23.54
N ARG A 402 14.16 -9.14 -23.58
CA ARG A 402 13.12 -8.09 -23.67
C ARG A 402 12.28 -8.15 -24.94
N GLN A 403 12.83 -8.60 -26.07
CA GLN A 403 12.06 -8.79 -27.31
C GLN A 403 10.87 -9.74 -27.14
N LYS A 404 10.87 -10.59 -26.10
CA LYS A 404 9.75 -11.48 -25.76
C LYS A 404 8.63 -10.77 -24.98
N TRP A 405 8.82 -9.51 -24.57
CA TRP A 405 7.82 -8.73 -23.84
C TRP A 405 7.82 -7.26 -24.26
N GLN A 406 7.04 -6.96 -25.31
CA GLN A 406 6.95 -5.64 -25.94
C GLN A 406 6.66 -4.49 -24.97
N ALA A 407 5.77 -4.69 -23.99
CA ALA A 407 5.41 -3.64 -23.03
C ALA A 407 6.62 -3.15 -22.22
N TRP A 408 7.45 -4.07 -21.75
CA TRP A 408 8.67 -3.75 -21.01
C TRP A 408 9.73 -3.09 -21.89
N ASP A 409 9.93 -3.58 -23.12
CA ASP A 409 10.85 -2.95 -24.09
C ASP A 409 10.43 -1.50 -24.38
N THR A 410 9.12 -1.27 -24.52
CA THR A 410 8.58 0.07 -24.79
C THR A 410 8.82 1.04 -23.62
N VAL A 411 8.55 0.62 -22.38
CA VAL A 411 8.80 1.45 -21.19
C VAL A 411 10.28 1.71 -20.97
N THR A 412 11.13 0.71 -21.16
CA THR A 412 12.58 0.89 -21.01
C THR A 412 13.17 1.79 -22.11
N ALA A 413 12.67 1.68 -23.35
CA ALA A 413 13.03 2.61 -24.42
C ALA A 413 12.60 4.06 -24.11
N ARG A 414 11.40 4.25 -23.57
CA ARG A 414 10.91 5.55 -23.08
C ARG A 414 11.85 6.13 -22.02
N TYR A 415 12.27 5.32 -21.05
CA TYR A 415 13.24 5.73 -20.03
C TYR A 415 14.58 6.12 -20.64
N VAL A 416 15.16 5.28 -21.52
CA VAL A 416 16.46 5.53 -22.16
C VAL A 416 16.44 6.84 -22.94
N MET A 417 15.29 7.19 -23.54
CA MET A 417 15.11 8.46 -24.24
C MET A 417 14.98 9.67 -23.28
N LEU A 418 14.20 9.54 -22.21
CA LEU A 418 13.92 10.65 -21.28
C LEU A 418 15.06 10.89 -20.26
N ALA A 419 15.78 9.85 -19.84
CA ALA A 419 16.79 9.96 -18.79
C ALA A 419 17.95 10.93 -19.13
N PRO A 420 18.51 10.94 -20.35
CA PRO A 420 19.50 11.95 -20.74
C PRO A 420 18.92 13.37 -20.76
N ARG A 421 17.64 13.53 -21.16
CA ARG A 421 16.96 14.84 -21.15
C ARG A 421 16.75 15.35 -19.75
N TYR A 422 16.35 14.47 -18.84
CA TYR A 422 16.25 14.78 -17.42
C TYR A 422 17.62 15.17 -16.83
N ALA A 423 18.68 14.43 -17.17
CA ALA A 423 20.03 14.75 -16.72
C ALA A 423 20.49 16.13 -17.21
N GLN A 424 20.25 16.45 -18.48
CA GLN A 424 20.55 17.78 -19.04
C GLN A 424 19.73 18.86 -18.34
N PHE A 425 18.41 18.68 -18.21
CA PHE A 425 17.54 19.62 -17.53
C PHE A 425 18.01 19.92 -16.09
N VAL A 426 18.42 18.89 -15.34
CA VAL A 426 18.99 19.07 -14.00
C VAL A 426 20.34 19.79 -14.05
N ALA A 427 21.18 19.51 -15.05
CA ALA A 427 22.44 20.20 -15.26
C ALA A 427 22.22 21.69 -15.54
N ASP A 428 21.20 22.05 -16.32
CA ASP A 428 20.86 23.43 -16.65
C ASP A 428 20.30 24.19 -15.43
N LEU A 429 19.53 23.51 -14.58
CA LEU A 429 19.02 24.09 -13.33
C LEU A 429 20.09 24.25 -12.25
N ARG A 430 21.14 23.43 -12.27
CA ARG A 430 22.16 23.41 -11.20
C ARG A 430 22.89 24.75 -11.05
N PRO A 431 23.39 25.43 -12.10
CA PRO A 431 23.96 26.77 -11.99
C PRO A 431 23.02 27.76 -11.28
N LEU A 432 21.74 27.72 -11.61
CA LEU A 432 20.72 28.58 -10.99
C LEU A 432 20.53 28.25 -9.51
N GLN A 433 20.50 26.96 -9.14
CA GLN A 433 20.44 26.54 -7.73
C GLN A 433 21.71 26.94 -6.96
N THR A 434 22.89 26.79 -7.55
CA THR A 434 24.17 27.10 -6.90
C THR A 434 24.37 28.59 -6.65
N ARG A 435 23.74 29.47 -7.45
CA ARG A 435 23.71 30.92 -7.19
C ARG A 435 22.87 31.29 -5.96
N GLY A 436 22.05 30.37 -5.45
CA GLY A 436 21.22 30.58 -4.27
C GLY A 436 20.01 31.48 -4.52
N CYS A 437 19.70 32.36 -3.55
CA CYS A 437 18.57 33.27 -3.64
C CYS A 437 18.82 34.35 -4.69
N HIS A 438 17.92 34.50 -5.66
CA HIS A 438 18.01 35.55 -6.68
C HIS A 438 17.50 36.92 -6.20
N ASN A 439 16.92 37.00 -4.99
CA ASN A 439 16.63 38.29 -4.38
C ASN A 439 17.94 38.96 -3.93
N PRO A 440 18.36 40.09 -4.53
CA PRO A 440 19.63 40.76 -4.18
C PRO A 440 19.65 41.26 -2.74
N GLU A 441 18.50 41.54 -2.13
CA GLU A 441 18.39 41.98 -0.74
C GLU A 441 18.36 40.82 0.27
N CYS A 442 18.44 39.57 -0.20
CA CYS A 442 18.42 38.43 0.69
C CYS A 442 19.76 38.31 1.42
N LEU A 443 19.75 38.54 2.74
CA LEU A 443 20.94 38.35 3.60
C LEU A 443 21.55 36.94 3.50
N ARG A 444 20.75 35.94 3.12
CA ARG A 444 21.21 34.55 2.91
C ARG A 444 21.83 34.32 1.53
N ALA A 445 21.69 35.22 0.56
CA ALA A 445 22.30 35.10 -0.76
C ALA A 445 23.83 35.18 -0.69
N SER A 446 24.35 35.96 0.26
CA SER A 446 25.79 36.20 0.44
C SER A 446 26.54 35.05 1.16
N SER A 447 25.83 34.03 1.67
CA SER A 447 26.43 32.91 2.39
C SER A 447 26.06 31.54 1.77
N PRO A 448 26.76 31.12 0.70
CA PRO A 448 26.48 29.89 -0.03
C PRO A 448 26.57 28.61 0.82
N SER A 449 27.41 28.61 1.86
CA SER A 449 27.69 27.43 2.71
C SER A 449 26.49 27.01 3.57
N THR A 450 25.69 27.97 4.04
CA THR A 450 24.44 27.72 4.78
C THR A 450 23.27 27.31 3.88
N TYR A 451 23.42 27.50 2.57
CA TYR A 451 22.32 27.41 1.61
C TYR A 451 22.12 26.00 1.05
N THR A 452 23.17 25.17 1.06
CA THR A 452 23.15 23.80 0.51
C THR A 452 22.15 22.84 1.15
N LYS A 453 21.56 23.20 2.31
CA LYS A 453 20.52 22.39 2.98
C LYS A 453 19.10 22.99 2.91
N ALA A 454 18.94 24.25 2.52
CA ALA A 454 17.62 24.89 2.49
C ALA A 454 16.88 24.59 1.18
N LYS A 455 15.64 24.08 1.25
CA LYS A 455 14.80 23.84 0.07
C LYS A 455 14.49 25.16 -0.64
N THR A 456 15.12 25.41 -1.79
CA THR A 456 14.84 26.56 -2.64
C THR A 456 13.58 26.35 -3.47
N ARG A 457 12.79 27.40 -3.66
CA ARG A 457 11.63 27.44 -4.54
C ARG A 457 12.04 28.02 -5.89
N ILE A 458 11.65 27.36 -6.96
CA ILE A 458 11.86 27.85 -8.32
C ILE A 458 10.78 28.87 -8.69
N CYS A 459 11.13 29.92 -9.41
CA CYS A 459 10.14 30.82 -10.00
C CYS A 459 9.36 30.11 -11.11
N ILE A 460 8.20 30.64 -11.45
CA ILE A 460 7.37 30.14 -12.53
C ILE A 460 8.04 30.18 -13.92
N CYS A 461 8.98 31.09 -14.16
CA CYS A 461 9.76 31.11 -15.40
C CYS A 461 10.95 30.13 -15.41
N ALA A 462 11.23 29.45 -14.29
CA ALA A 462 12.42 28.62 -14.07
C ALA A 462 13.78 29.30 -14.24
N THR A 463 13.84 30.64 -14.29
CA THR A 463 15.12 31.38 -14.42
C THR A 463 15.64 31.95 -13.11
N ALA A 464 14.93 31.74 -12.00
CA ALA A 464 15.31 32.25 -10.68
C ALA A 464 14.89 31.28 -9.56
N PHE A 465 15.68 31.25 -8.48
CA PHE A 465 15.41 30.49 -7.26
C PHE A 465 15.35 31.40 -6.03
N TYR A 466 14.51 31.05 -5.05
CA TYR A 466 14.29 31.83 -3.83
C TYR A 466 14.28 30.92 -2.60
N CYS A 467 14.83 31.37 -1.47
CA CYS A 467 14.73 30.62 -0.20
C CYS A 467 13.32 30.68 0.42
N SER A 468 12.53 31.70 0.07
CA SER A 468 11.20 31.93 0.62
C SER A 468 10.30 32.65 -0.39
N THR A 469 8.99 32.58 -0.16
CA THR A 469 8.01 33.36 -0.93
C THR A 469 8.19 34.86 -0.71
N ASP A 470 8.70 35.30 0.46
CA ASP A 470 8.92 36.72 0.72
C ASP A 470 10.09 37.28 -0.08
N CYS A 471 11.19 36.51 -0.23
CA CYS A 471 12.28 36.89 -1.13
C CYS A 471 11.81 36.99 -2.58
N GLN A 472 10.97 36.07 -3.03
CA GLN A 472 10.36 36.14 -4.36
C GLN A 472 9.50 37.40 -4.52
N ARG A 473 8.63 37.69 -3.55
CA ARG A 473 7.74 38.88 -3.57
C ARG A 473 8.54 40.17 -3.54
N THR A 474 9.62 40.23 -2.78
CA THR A 474 10.51 41.40 -2.68
C THR A 474 11.21 41.64 -4.00
N HIS A 475 11.89 40.63 -4.54
CA HIS A 475 12.55 40.73 -5.86
C HIS A 475 11.57 41.07 -6.98
N TRP A 476 10.31 40.66 -6.86
CA TRP A 476 9.25 41.02 -7.80
C TRP A 476 8.77 42.48 -7.68
N ARG A 477 8.61 43.00 -6.46
CA ARG A 477 8.13 44.36 -6.20
C ARG A 477 9.15 45.42 -6.60
N LEU A 478 10.42 45.14 -6.39
CA LEU A 478 11.54 46.03 -6.73
C LEU A 478 11.82 46.11 -8.25
N GLY A 479 10.98 45.51 -9.09
CA GLY A 479 11.13 45.54 -10.56
C GLY A 479 12.07 44.46 -11.11
N GLY A 480 13.10 44.06 -10.37
CA GLY A 480 14.18 43.18 -10.85
C GLY A 480 13.73 41.93 -11.62
N HIS A 481 13.00 41.02 -10.97
CA HIS A 481 12.54 39.82 -11.68
C HIS A 481 11.29 40.05 -12.53
N ARG A 482 10.47 41.05 -12.17
CA ARG A 482 9.19 41.29 -12.84
C ARG A 482 9.38 41.63 -14.32
N GLU A 483 10.46 42.33 -14.65
CA GLU A 483 10.81 42.75 -16.00
C GLU A 483 11.32 41.60 -16.87
N SER A 484 12.01 40.62 -16.28
CA SER A 484 12.63 39.49 -16.98
C SER A 484 11.78 38.21 -16.97
N CYS A 485 10.75 38.13 -16.14
CA CYS A 485 9.92 36.95 -16.00
C CYS A 485 8.90 36.84 -17.16
N SER A 486 9.07 35.84 -18.03
CA SER A 486 8.16 35.58 -19.16
C SER A 486 6.71 35.23 -18.75
N ARG A 487 6.48 34.82 -17.49
CA ARG A 487 5.17 34.38 -16.94
C ARG A 487 4.44 33.34 -17.82
N GLU A 488 5.14 32.65 -18.72
CA GLU A 488 4.50 31.74 -19.68
C GLU A 488 3.78 30.60 -18.97
N ALA A 489 4.36 30.05 -17.91
CA ALA A 489 3.72 29.02 -17.10
C ALA A 489 2.53 29.54 -16.26
N ASN A 490 2.32 30.86 -16.10
CA ASN A 490 1.13 31.41 -15.42
C ASN A 490 -0.11 31.39 -16.33
N SER A 491 0.08 31.32 -17.65
CA SER A 491 -1.03 31.14 -18.61
C SER A 491 -1.18 29.69 -19.02
N MET A 492 -0.76 28.78 -18.14
CA MET A 492 -0.91 27.36 -18.40
C MET A 492 -2.40 27.09 -18.55
N MET A 493 -2.81 26.87 -19.80
CA MET A 493 -4.15 26.48 -20.12
C MET A 493 -4.16 24.96 -20.25
N VAL A 494 -4.97 24.36 -19.39
CA VAL A 494 -5.32 22.95 -19.36
C VAL A 494 -6.50 22.81 -20.32
N TYR A 495 -6.23 22.30 -21.52
CA TYR A 495 -7.25 22.07 -22.52
C TYR A 495 -7.79 20.64 -22.39
N ARG A 496 -9.12 20.55 -22.35
CA ARG A 496 -9.91 19.32 -22.47
C ARG A 496 -9.82 18.39 -21.24
N PRO A 497 -10.59 18.64 -20.17
CA PRO A 497 -11.13 17.50 -19.42
C PRO A 497 -12.15 16.85 -20.35
N LEU A 498 -11.80 15.72 -20.97
CA LEU A 498 -12.81 14.85 -21.57
C LEU A 498 -13.83 14.53 -20.47
N ALA A 499 -15.11 14.66 -20.81
CA ALA A 499 -16.23 14.76 -19.88
C ALA A 499 -16.18 13.73 -18.74
N GLU A 500 -16.25 14.19 -17.48
CA GLU A 500 -16.77 13.38 -16.39
C GLU A 500 -18.14 13.90 -15.94
N PRO A 501 -19.18 13.03 -15.85
CA PRO A 501 -20.55 13.44 -15.54
C PRO A 501 -20.83 13.77 -14.07
N SER A 502 -19.94 13.52 -13.11
CA SER A 502 -20.35 13.57 -11.71
C SER A 502 -19.23 13.86 -10.72
N GLY A 503 -19.18 15.12 -10.26
CA GLY A 503 -18.61 15.47 -8.96
C GLY A 503 -17.18 16.02 -9.01
N ALA A 504 -17.07 17.35 -8.84
CA ALA A 504 -15.84 18.12 -8.61
C ALA A 504 -14.74 18.00 -9.69
N ARG A 505 -14.66 19.03 -10.55
CA ARG A 505 -13.49 19.22 -11.43
C ARG A 505 -12.24 19.47 -10.58
N MET A 506 -11.42 18.46 -10.36
CA MET A 506 -10.03 18.70 -9.97
C MET A 506 -9.35 19.44 -11.12
N THR A 507 -8.85 20.64 -10.83
CA THR A 507 -7.98 21.35 -11.77
C THR A 507 -6.57 20.80 -11.55
N PRO A 508 -5.99 20.06 -12.52
CA PRO A 508 -4.68 19.48 -12.34
C PRO A 508 -3.66 20.59 -12.06
N GLN A 509 -2.95 20.48 -10.93
CA GLN A 509 -1.92 21.43 -10.56
C GLN A 509 -0.56 20.92 -11.05
N LEU A 510 -0.05 21.52 -12.11
CA LEU A 510 1.27 21.22 -12.63
C LEU A 510 2.34 22.01 -11.84
N GLY A 511 3.29 21.30 -11.25
CA GLY A 511 4.46 21.92 -10.63
C GLY A 511 5.31 22.68 -11.65
N TYR A 512 5.97 23.77 -11.24
CA TYR A 512 6.82 24.55 -12.14
C TYR A 512 7.98 23.72 -12.71
N ILE A 513 8.56 22.83 -11.91
CA ILE A 513 9.65 21.94 -12.37
C ILE A 513 9.14 21.01 -13.47
N ASP A 514 7.98 20.39 -13.28
CA ASP A 514 7.39 19.48 -14.27
C ASP A 514 7.01 20.22 -15.55
N HIS A 515 6.40 21.41 -15.45
CA HIS A 515 6.10 22.24 -16.62
C HIS A 515 7.35 22.50 -17.47
N HIS A 516 8.45 22.93 -16.84
CA HIS A 516 9.68 23.27 -17.58
C HIS A 516 10.40 22.03 -18.11
N PHE A 517 10.32 20.91 -17.41
CA PHE A 517 10.81 19.63 -17.92
C PHE A 517 10.04 19.19 -19.17
N LEU A 518 8.70 19.22 -19.10
CA LEU A 518 7.82 18.91 -20.23
C LEU A 518 8.08 19.84 -21.42
N LYS A 519 8.19 21.15 -21.17
CA LYS A 519 8.55 22.17 -22.17
C LYS A 519 9.89 21.82 -22.84
N ALA A 520 10.92 21.52 -22.06
CA ALA A 520 12.25 21.18 -22.59
C ALA A 520 12.21 19.92 -23.47
N CYS A 521 11.49 18.88 -23.02
CA CYS A 521 11.32 17.65 -23.79
C CYS A 521 10.52 17.87 -25.08
N ALA A 522 9.43 18.63 -25.03
CA ALA A 522 8.60 18.92 -26.20
C ALA A 522 9.34 19.76 -27.24
N LEU A 523 10.07 20.79 -26.81
CA LEU A 523 10.88 21.61 -27.71
C LEU A 523 11.97 20.79 -28.39
N LYS A 524 12.60 19.86 -27.68
CA LYS A 524 13.58 18.94 -28.26
C LYS A 524 12.97 18.04 -29.33
N GLU A 525 11.75 17.53 -29.13
CA GLU A 525 11.06 16.74 -30.16
C GLU A 525 10.74 17.57 -31.41
N VAL A 526 10.23 18.78 -31.24
CA VAL A 526 9.92 19.67 -32.37
C VAL A 526 11.19 20.04 -33.13
N ALA A 527 12.29 20.35 -32.42
CA ALA A 527 13.59 20.62 -33.02
C ALA A 527 14.11 19.42 -33.84
N LEU A 528 14.01 18.20 -33.30
CA LEU A 528 14.38 16.98 -34.02
C LEU A 528 13.50 16.76 -35.26
N ALA A 529 12.21 17.09 -35.19
CA ALA A 529 11.32 16.98 -36.34
C ALA A 529 11.67 17.99 -37.44
N VAL A 530 12.04 19.23 -37.09
CA VAL A 530 12.53 20.25 -38.04
C VAL A 530 13.78 19.76 -38.76
N VAL A 531 14.74 19.18 -38.04
CA VAL A 531 15.97 18.60 -38.63
C VAL A 531 15.65 17.47 -39.61
N ARG A 532 14.59 16.70 -39.36
CA ARG A 532 14.09 15.66 -40.27
C ARG A 532 13.29 16.21 -41.47
N GLY A 533 13.20 17.53 -41.62
CA GLY A 533 12.45 18.18 -42.70
C GLY A 533 10.94 18.28 -42.44
N THR A 534 10.48 18.06 -41.20
CA THR A 534 9.06 18.20 -40.87
C THR A 534 8.67 19.67 -40.82
N ARG A 535 7.67 20.04 -41.62
CA ARG A 535 7.16 21.41 -41.70
C ARG A 535 6.28 21.78 -40.48
N VAL A 536 6.75 22.69 -39.63
CA VAL A 536 6.09 23.14 -38.37
C VAL A 536 5.73 24.64 -38.34
N ASP A 537 6.13 25.40 -39.36
CA ASP A 537 5.86 26.84 -39.52
C ASP A 537 4.35 27.10 -39.69
N GLY A 538 3.84 28.11 -38.97
CA GLY A 538 2.42 28.47 -38.97
C GLY A 538 1.50 27.42 -38.35
N ARG A 539 2.03 26.48 -37.54
CA ARG A 539 1.28 25.34 -37.01
C ARG A 539 1.34 25.25 -35.49
N SER A 540 0.25 24.70 -34.94
CA SER A 540 0.21 24.20 -33.57
C SER A 540 0.55 22.71 -33.57
N VAL A 541 1.53 22.33 -32.77
CA VAL A 541 2.05 20.96 -32.67
C VAL A 541 1.75 20.40 -31.28
N LEU A 542 1.35 19.14 -31.22
CA LEU A 542 1.14 18.37 -30.00
C LEU A 542 2.22 17.30 -29.85
N VAL A 543 2.93 17.33 -28.72
CA VAL A 543 3.87 16.28 -28.30
C VAL A 543 3.21 15.40 -27.26
N ASP A 544 2.96 14.14 -27.60
CA ASP A 544 2.15 13.23 -26.81
C ASP A 544 3.02 12.31 -25.94
N PHE A 545 2.94 12.50 -24.61
CA PHE A 545 3.61 11.65 -23.61
C PHE A 545 2.81 10.39 -23.28
N VAL A 546 1.54 10.33 -23.68
CA VAL A 546 0.62 9.21 -23.41
C VAL A 546 0.63 8.20 -24.56
N ALA A 547 1.00 8.64 -25.77
CA ALA A 547 1.06 7.78 -26.94
C ALA A 547 1.93 6.51 -26.72
N ARG A 548 1.31 5.35 -26.97
CA ARG A 548 1.95 4.03 -26.97
C ARG A 548 2.76 3.83 -28.26
N SER A 549 3.90 4.50 -28.38
CA SER A 549 4.85 4.23 -29.47
C SER A 549 5.70 3.02 -29.13
N SER A 550 5.79 2.03 -30.01
CA SER A 550 6.54 0.77 -29.76
C SER A 550 8.04 0.98 -29.52
N ASP A 551 8.61 2.08 -30.00
CA ASP A 551 10.01 2.47 -29.82
C ASP A 551 10.25 3.37 -28.59
N GLY A 552 9.21 3.63 -27.79
CA GLY A 552 9.27 4.53 -26.64
C GLY A 552 9.45 6.02 -26.99
N SER A 553 9.37 6.41 -28.26
CA SER A 553 9.47 7.80 -28.70
C SER A 553 8.20 8.62 -28.38
N LEU A 554 8.34 9.94 -28.25
CA LEU A 554 7.21 10.84 -28.09
C LEU A 554 6.55 11.05 -29.46
N LYS A 555 5.23 10.90 -29.53
CA LYS A 555 4.52 11.08 -30.80
C LYS A 555 4.25 12.57 -31.02
N MET A 556 4.64 13.07 -32.19
CA MET A 556 4.36 14.44 -32.60
C MET A 556 3.20 14.45 -33.61
N THR A 557 2.17 15.26 -33.36
CA THR A 557 1.01 15.41 -34.26
C THR A 557 0.59 16.87 -34.39
N ALA A 558 -0.27 17.19 -35.36
CA ALA A 558 -0.91 18.50 -35.40
C ALA A 558 -1.90 18.64 -34.22
N ALA A 559 -1.83 19.75 -33.49
CA ALA A 559 -2.77 20.00 -32.40
C ALA A 559 -4.15 20.35 -32.96
N VAL A 560 -5.19 19.62 -32.54
CA VAL A 560 -6.60 19.84 -32.95
C VAL A 560 -7.32 20.80 -31.98
N VAL A 561 -6.57 21.49 -31.11
CA VAL A 561 -7.13 22.34 -30.07
C VAL A 561 -7.61 23.66 -30.67
N ARG A 562 -8.85 24.08 -30.34
CA ARG A 562 -9.31 25.45 -30.63
C ARG A 562 -8.42 26.42 -29.87
N ASP A 563 -7.56 27.10 -30.60
CA ASP A 563 -6.54 27.94 -30.01
C ASP A 563 -7.11 29.26 -29.51
N PRO A 564 -7.03 29.58 -28.20
CA PRO A 564 -7.56 30.85 -27.70
C PRO A 564 -6.71 32.06 -28.11
N TYR A 565 -5.48 31.83 -28.54
CA TYR A 565 -4.55 32.89 -28.92
C TYR A 565 -4.60 33.23 -30.41
N GLY A 566 -5.57 32.68 -31.14
CA GLY A 566 -5.72 32.89 -32.58
C GLY A 566 -4.66 32.13 -33.40
N PRO A 567 -4.62 32.40 -34.72
CA PRO A 567 -3.72 31.70 -35.63
C PRO A 567 -2.25 31.92 -35.27
N VAL A 568 -1.44 30.87 -35.45
CA VAL A 568 0.02 30.96 -35.29
C VAL A 568 0.59 31.70 -36.50
N GLY A 569 1.45 32.69 -36.26
CA GLY A 569 2.11 33.43 -37.34
C GLY A 569 2.94 32.51 -38.27
N PRO A 570 3.15 32.89 -39.54
CA PRO A 570 3.76 32.02 -40.55
C PRO A 570 5.14 31.50 -40.13
N ASP A 571 5.96 32.30 -39.45
CA ASP A 571 7.31 31.90 -39.02
C ASP A 571 7.39 31.37 -37.58
N SER A 572 6.23 31.04 -37.00
CA SER A 572 6.12 30.60 -35.60
C SER A 572 5.50 29.22 -35.50
N THR A 573 5.82 28.54 -34.41
CA THR A 573 5.21 27.28 -34.01
C THR A 573 4.71 27.42 -32.59
N ARG A 574 3.54 26.87 -32.31
CA ARG A 574 2.98 26.75 -30.94
C ARG A 574 3.06 25.29 -30.51
N VAL A 575 3.47 25.05 -29.26
CA VAL A 575 3.74 23.68 -28.78
C VAL A 575 2.87 23.37 -27.57
N TYR A 576 2.12 22.29 -27.71
CA TYR A 576 1.31 21.66 -26.69
C TYR A 576 1.93 20.32 -26.29
N VAL A 577 1.73 19.90 -25.05
CA VAL A 577 2.03 18.54 -24.60
C VAL A 577 0.75 17.85 -24.15
N ARG A 578 0.63 16.56 -24.43
CA ARG A 578 -0.42 15.72 -23.81
C ARG A 578 0.19 14.91 -22.68
N VAL A 579 -0.41 14.96 -21.51
CA VAL A 579 0.00 14.23 -20.30
C VAL A 579 -1.21 13.63 -19.58
N CYS A 580 -0.99 12.61 -18.75
CA CYS A 580 -2.01 12.06 -17.85
C CYS A 580 -1.79 12.55 -16.42
N PHE A 581 -2.83 13.13 -15.80
CA PHE A 581 -2.80 13.51 -14.38
C PHE A 581 -3.53 12.47 -13.55
N GLY A 582 -2.78 11.59 -12.91
CA GLY A 582 -3.38 10.45 -12.22
C GLY A 582 -4.24 9.63 -13.18
N THR A 583 -5.55 9.61 -12.95
CA THR A 583 -6.55 8.88 -13.77
C THR A 583 -7.29 9.74 -14.76
N ILE A 584 -7.18 11.07 -14.63
CA ILE A 584 -7.81 12.00 -15.55
C ILE A 584 -7.12 11.82 -16.90
N THR A 585 -7.89 11.29 -17.84
CA THR A 585 -7.42 10.94 -19.18
C THR A 585 -7.06 12.19 -19.97
N ASP A 586 -5.89 12.14 -20.61
CA ASP A 586 -5.39 13.00 -21.68
C ASP A 586 -5.67 14.50 -21.53
N VAL A 587 -4.83 15.18 -20.77
CA VAL A 587 -4.84 16.63 -20.65
C VAL A 587 -3.84 17.26 -21.61
N ASP A 588 -4.32 18.15 -22.48
CA ASP A 588 -3.47 18.94 -23.36
C ASP A 588 -3.03 20.22 -22.62
N VAL A 589 -1.72 20.37 -22.38
CA VAL A 589 -1.12 21.52 -21.69
C VAL A 589 -0.34 22.37 -22.69
N GLY A 590 -0.68 23.65 -22.80
CA GLY A 590 0.12 24.60 -23.57
C GLY A 590 1.45 24.91 -22.86
N VAL A 591 2.59 24.49 -23.42
CA VAL A 591 3.93 24.70 -22.82
C VAL A 591 4.70 25.83 -23.47
N VAL A 592 4.36 26.20 -24.71
CA VAL A 592 5.00 27.29 -25.48
C VAL A 592 3.93 28.05 -26.22
N ARG A 593 3.79 29.35 -25.93
CA ARG A 593 2.79 30.20 -26.58
C ARG A 593 3.10 30.44 -28.06
N THR A 594 4.35 30.75 -28.39
CA THR A 594 4.84 30.95 -29.76
C THR A 594 6.37 30.88 -29.72
N MET A 595 6.98 30.14 -30.65
CA MET A 595 8.43 30.12 -30.83
C MET A 595 8.78 30.21 -32.30
N SER A 596 9.77 31.03 -32.64
CA SER A 596 10.21 31.15 -34.04
C SER A 596 10.84 29.84 -34.53
N VAL A 597 10.62 29.51 -35.80
CA VAL A 597 11.24 28.33 -36.43
C VAL A 597 12.78 28.45 -36.41
N ARG A 598 13.31 29.67 -36.54
CA ARG A 598 14.74 29.93 -36.39
C ARG A 598 15.28 29.50 -35.02
N ALA A 599 14.57 29.79 -33.94
CA ALA A 599 14.95 29.35 -32.60
C ALA A 599 14.89 27.83 -32.44
N LEU A 600 13.91 27.16 -33.08
CA LEU A 600 13.86 25.69 -33.15
C LEU A 600 15.08 25.11 -33.88
N THR A 601 15.48 25.71 -34.99
CA THR A 601 16.67 25.29 -35.75
C THR A 601 17.94 25.43 -34.91
N LEU A 602 18.12 26.55 -34.22
CA LEU A 602 19.28 26.78 -33.34
C LEU A 602 19.32 25.76 -32.18
N LEU A 603 18.19 25.50 -31.52
CA LEU A 603 18.09 24.46 -30.49
C LEU A 603 18.46 23.07 -31.04
N ALA A 604 18.11 22.80 -32.30
CA ALA A 604 18.44 21.54 -32.94
C ALA A 604 19.95 21.41 -33.25
N GLU A 605 20.58 22.51 -33.67
CA GLU A 605 22.03 22.58 -33.90
C GLU A 605 22.81 22.40 -32.59
N GLU A 606 22.42 23.09 -31.52
CA GLU A 606 23.01 22.91 -30.18
C GLU A 606 22.95 21.45 -29.72
N HIS A 607 21.82 20.78 -29.95
CA HIS A 607 21.69 19.37 -29.62
C HIS A 607 22.55 18.46 -30.49
N ARG A 608 22.76 18.78 -31.77
CA ARG A 608 23.63 18.01 -32.66
C ARG A 608 25.07 18.07 -32.19
N VAL A 609 25.54 19.25 -31.78
CA VAL A 609 26.89 19.45 -31.23
C VAL A 609 27.08 18.73 -29.89
N ALA A 610 26.05 18.70 -29.04
CA ALA A 610 26.14 18.00 -27.75
C ALA A 610 26.07 16.46 -27.86
N SER A 611 25.66 15.91 -29.01
CA SER A 611 25.44 14.46 -29.22
C SER A 611 26.57 13.77 -29.99
N GLY A 612 27.41 14.53 -30.69
CA GLY A 612 28.60 14.05 -31.39
C GLY A 612 29.82 14.24 -30.53
#